data_AF-A0A3S4FAW1-F1
#
_entry.id   AF-A0A3S4FAW1-F1
#
_cell.length_a   1.000
_cell.length_b   1.000
_cell.length_c   1.000
_cell.angle_alpha   90.00
_cell.angle_beta   90.00
_cell.angle_gamma   90.00
#
_symmetry.space_group_name_H-M   'P 1'
#
loop_
_entity.id
_entity.type
_entity.pdbx_description
1 polymer ?
#
loop_
_entity_poly.entity_id
_entity_poly.type
_entity_poly.pdbx_seq_one_letter_code
_entity_poly.pdbx_strand_id
1 'polypeptide(L)'
;MLFSPPLQRATLIQRYKRFLADVITPDGTTLTLHCPNTGAMTGCATPGDTVWYSTSENTKRKYPHTWELTETQFGAFICVNTLRANQLTKEAIQENRLPALAGYNILKSEVKYGAERSRIDFMLQADFRPDCYIEVKSVTLAEKENGYFPDAIHRTRAKTSSGIDGRCGGRSSRGGSVRGAALRHYTFFTRTSYRYKIRAAIERGSE
;
A
#
# COMPACT_ATOMS: atom_id res chain seq x y z
N MET A 1 -9.84 6.82 -4.53
CA MET A 1 -10.11 5.42 -4.84
C MET A 1 -11.16 4.97 -3.87
N LEU A 2 -12.31 4.60 -4.43
CA LEU A 2 -13.34 3.84 -3.72
C LEU A 2 -13.29 2.42 -4.28
N PHE A 3 -13.56 1.43 -3.45
CA PHE A 3 -13.77 0.07 -3.94
C PHE A 3 -15.15 0.02 -4.59
N SER A 4 -15.16 -0.33 -5.87
CA SER A 4 -16.38 -0.50 -6.66
C SER A 4 -16.22 -1.78 -7.48
N PRO A 5 -17.02 -2.83 -7.21
CA PRO A 5 -18.05 -2.91 -6.17
C PRO A 5 -17.48 -2.82 -4.72
N PRO A 6 -18.33 -2.57 -3.70
CA PRO A 6 -17.93 -2.62 -2.30
C PRO A 6 -17.24 -3.94 -1.92
N LEU A 7 -16.40 -3.89 -0.89
CA LEU A 7 -15.70 -5.09 -0.42
C LEU A 7 -16.64 -6.01 0.35
N GLN A 8 -16.42 -7.31 0.20
CA GLN A 8 -17.10 -8.33 0.99
C GLN A 8 -16.22 -8.72 2.18
N ARG A 9 -16.84 -9.12 3.30
CA ARG A 9 -16.13 -9.55 4.51
C ARG A 9 -16.13 -11.06 4.69
N ALA A 10 -15.08 -11.59 5.32
CA ALA A 10 -14.99 -12.97 5.79
C ALA A 10 -14.10 -13.06 7.03
N THR A 11 -14.12 -14.18 7.74
CA THR A 11 -13.26 -14.45 8.90
C THR A 11 -12.04 -15.24 8.45
N LEU A 12 -10.84 -14.78 8.77
CA LEU A 12 -9.60 -15.47 8.40
C LEU A 12 -9.45 -16.79 9.16
N ILE A 13 -9.24 -17.89 8.43
CA ILE A 13 -8.78 -19.16 9.03
C ILE A 13 -7.26 -19.13 9.10
N GLN A 14 -6.60 -19.02 7.93
CA GLN A 14 -5.14 -19.03 7.83
C GLN A 14 -4.65 -18.45 6.52
N ARG A 15 -3.46 -17.85 6.55
CA ARG A 15 -2.67 -17.51 5.35
C ARG A 15 -1.57 -18.55 5.17
N TYR A 16 -1.41 -19.06 3.95
CA TYR A 16 -0.42 -20.09 3.65
C TYR A 16 0.16 -19.92 2.24
N LYS A 17 1.29 -20.57 1.98
CA LYS A 17 2.05 -20.47 0.72
C LYS A 17 2.33 -19.02 0.28
N ARG A 18 2.26 -18.04 1.20
CA ARG A 18 2.37 -16.58 0.99
C ARG A 18 1.23 -15.94 0.18
N PHE A 19 0.70 -16.60 -0.84
CA PHE A 19 -0.24 -16.03 -1.81
C PHE A 19 -1.69 -16.57 -1.68
N LEU A 20 -1.97 -17.41 -0.69
CA LEU A 20 -3.32 -17.94 -0.43
C LEU A 20 -3.74 -17.66 1.02
N ALA A 21 -5.05 -17.47 1.20
CA ALA A 21 -5.67 -17.42 2.51
C ALA A 21 -7.03 -18.11 2.46
N ASP A 22 -7.28 -19.01 3.41
CA ASP A 22 -8.60 -19.62 3.56
C ASP A 22 -9.41 -18.83 4.59
N VAL A 23 -10.69 -18.62 4.30
CA VAL A 23 -11.60 -17.77 5.06
C VAL A 23 -12.98 -18.40 5.16
N ILE A 24 -13.78 -17.98 6.13
CA ILE A 24 -15.19 -18.35 6.29
C ILE A 24 -16.05 -17.10 6.04
N THR A 25 -16.92 -17.15 5.04
CA THR A 25 -17.86 -16.07 4.72
C THR A 25 -19.02 -16.00 5.74
N PRO A 26 -19.82 -14.92 5.77
CA PRO A 26 -20.90 -14.76 6.75
C PRO A 26 -21.98 -15.85 6.71
N ASP A 27 -22.16 -16.51 5.57
CA ASP A 27 -23.06 -17.66 5.37
C ASP A 27 -22.43 -19.01 5.79
N GLY A 28 -21.18 -19.01 6.26
CA GLY A 28 -20.49 -20.22 6.73
C GLY A 28 -19.71 -20.98 5.65
N THR A 29 -19.66 -20.46 4.42
CA THR A 29 -18.94 -21.10 3.30
C THR A 29 -17.42 -20.86 3.43
N THR A 30 -16.62 -21.92 3.21
CA THR A 30 -15.17 -21.80 3.13
C THR A 30 -14.75 -21.32 1.74
N LEU A 31 -13.89 -20.30 1.69
CA LEU A 31 -13.39 -19.69 0.46
C LEU A 31 -11.86 -19.53 0.51
N THR A 32 -11.19 -19.70 -0.63
CA THR A 32 -9.77 -19.35 -0.77
C THR A 32 -9.60 -18.02 -1.50
N LEU A 33 -8.95 -17.06 -0.85
CA LEU A 33 -8.58 -15.77 -1.38
C LEU A 33 -7.16 -15.78 -1.93
N HIS A 34 -6.92 -14.99 -2.98
CA HIS A 34 -5.56 -14.58 -3.34
C HIS A 34 -5.05 -13.53 -2.34
N CYS A 35 -3.85 -13.75 -1.79
CA CYS A 35 -3.12 -12.81 -0.96
C CYS A 35 -2.08 -12.04 -1.79
N PRO A 36 -2.32 -10.76 -2.15
CA PRO A 36 -1.43 -9.94 -3.00
C PRO A 36 -0.29 -9.29 -2.19
N ASN A 37 0.20 -9.99 -1.17
CA ASN A 37 1.30 -9.54 -0.33
C ASN A 37 2.28 -10.70 -0.15
N THR A 38 3.52 -10.48 -0.56
CA THR A 38 4.59 -11.49 -0.49
C THR A 38 5.41 -11.41 0.79
N GLY A 39 5.23 -10.34 1.58
CA GLY A 39 5.93 -10.10 2.84
C GLY A 39 5.45 -10.99 4.00
N ALA A 40 6.07 -10.80 5.16
CA ALA A 40 5.77 -11.56 6.37
C ALA A 40 4.32 -11.36 6.84
N MET A 41 3.76 -10.15 6.67
CA MET A 41 2.43 -9.77 7.16
C MET A 41 2.30 -9.95 8.69
N THR A 42 3.39 -9.65 9.42
CA THR A 42 3.40 -9.72 10.88
C THR A 42 2.27 -8.85 11.45
N GLY A 43 1.39 -9.46 12.26
CA GLY A 43 0.25 -8.77 12.86
C GLY A 43 -0.87 -8.37 11.89
N CYS A 44 -0.85 -8.85 10.64
CA CYS A 44 -1.86 -8.52 9.62
C CYS A 44 -2.68 -9.74 9.16
N ALA A 45 -2.38 -10.94 9.67
CA ALA A 45 -2.97 -12.20 9.23
C ALA A 45 -3.23 -13.14 10.42
N THR A 46 -3.76 -12.61 11.51
CA THR A 46 -4.06 -13.40 12.71
C THR A 46 -5.34 -14.21 12.46
N PRO A 47 -5.36 -15.53 12.64
CA PRO A 47 -6.60 -16.31 12.59
C PRO A 47 -7.70 -15.66 13.44
N GLY A 48 -8.91 -15.57 12.89
CA GLY A 48 -10.06 -14.88 13.49
C GLY A 48 -10.15 -13.39 13.17
N ASP A 49 -9.14 -12.76 12.57
CA ASP A 49 -9.28 -11.39 12.06
C ASP A 49 -10.36 -11.33 10.95
N THR A 50 -11.03 -10.19 10.83
CA THR A 50 -11.94 -9.95 9.71
C THR A 50 -11.12 -9.54 8.49
N VAL A 51 -11.38 -10.15 7.35
CA VAL A 51 -10.75 -9.79 6.08
C VAL A 51 -11.78 -9.21 5.13
N TRP A 52 -11.35 -8.23 4.36
CA TRP A 52 -12.15 -7.60 3.34
C TRP A 52 -11.54 -7.91 1.97
N TYR A 53 -12.35 -8.44 1.06
CA TYR A 53 -11.90 -8.91 -0.24
C TYR A 53 -12.72 -8.32 -1.38
N SER A 54 -12.04 -8.13 -2.52
CA SER A 54 -12.65 -7.74 -3.79
C SER A 54 -12.87 -8.97 -4.67
N THR A 55 -13.81 -8.88 -5.61
CA THR A 55 -14.11 -9.94 -6.58
C THR A 55 -13.82 -9.43 -7.99
N SER A 56 -12.99 -10.16 -8.72
CA SER A 56 -12.67 -9.87 -10.13
C SER A 56 -13.68 -10.56 -11.06
N GLU A 57 -14.21 -9.82 -12.04
CA GLU A 57 -15.08 -10.36 -13.10
C GLU A 57 -14.34 -11.26 -14.11
N ASN A 58 -13.01 -11.24 -14.13
CA ASN A 58 -12.22 -12.09 -15.00
C ASN A 58 -12.35 -13.58 -14.61
N THR A 59 -13.19 -14.30 -15.35
CA THR A 59 -13.51 -15.72 -15.17
C THR A 59 -12.34 -16.68 -15.40
N LYS A 60 -11.24 -16.22 -16.01
CA LYS A 60 -10.04 -17.05 -16.22
C LYS A 60 -9.17 -17.20 -14.97
N ARG A 61 -9.45 -16.44 -13.91
CA ARG A 61 -8.67 -16.49 -12.67
C ARG A 61 -9.07 -17.72 -11.85
N LYS A 62 -8.07 -18.50 -11.44
CA LYS A 62 -8.26 -19.61 -10.49
C LYS A 62 -8.82 -19.14 -9.14
N TYR A 63 -8.37 -17.97 -8.66
CA TYR A 63 -8.84 -17.33 -7.45
C TYR A 63 -9.36 -15.93 -7.81
N PRO A 64 -10.67 -15.76 -8.02
CA PRO A 64 -11.24 -14.48 -8.44
C PRO A 64 -11.30 -13.45 -7.29
N HIS A 65 -11.23 -13.91 -6.04
CA HIS A 65 -11.29 -13.07 -4.86
C HIS A 65 -9.90 -12.68 -4.37
N THR A 66 -9.69 -11.39 -4.12
CA THR A 66 -8.39 -10.84 -3.67
C THR A 66 -8.54 -10.21 -2.30
N TRP A 67 -7.70 -10.58 -1.35
CA TRP A 67 -7.64 -10.00 -0.02
C TRP A 67 -7.08 -8.57 -0.08
N GLU A 68 -7.91 -7.58 0.28
CA GLU A 68 -7.56 -6.16 0.22
C GLU A 68 -7.16 -5.60 1.58
N LEU A 69 -7.98 -5.86 2.61
CA LEU A 69 -7.81 -5.30 3.95
C LEU A 69 -7.92 -6.38 5.03
N THR A 70 -7.25 -6.15 6.15
CA THR A 70 -7.49 -6.83 7.43
C THR A 70 -8.07 -5.83 8.40
N GLU A 71 -9.12 -6.20 9.09
CA GLU A 71 -9.60 -5.56 10.31
C GLU A 71 -9.24 -6.46 11.48
N THR A 72 -8.35 -5.96 12.33
CA THR A 72 -7.90 -6.72 13.50
C THR A 72 -9.05 -6.87 14.50
N GLN A 73 -8.96 -7.87 15.38
CA GLN A 73 -9.91 -8.03 16.50
C GLN A 73 -10.04 -6.78 17.41
N PHE A 74 -9.09 -5.85 17.34
CA PHE A 74 -9.12 -4.56 18.04
C PHE A 74 -9.70 -3.40 17.20
N GLY A 75 -10.33 -3.71 16.06
CA GLY A 75 -10.96 -2.73 15.15
C GLY A 75 -9.98 -1.90 14.32
N ALA A 76 -8.70 -2.30 14.24
CA ALA A 76 -7.73 -1.58 13.43
C ALA A 76 -7.73 -2.10 11.99
N PHE A 77 -7.85 -1.19 11.03
CA PHE A 77 -7.79 -1.55 9.62
C PHE A 77 -6.38 -1.46 9.06
N ILE A 78 -6.01 -2.45 8.24
CA ILE A 78 -4.71 -2.57 7.61
C ILE A 78 -4.94 -2.90 6.14
N CYS A 79 -4.49 -2.05 5.21
CA CYS A 79 -4.45 -2.45 3.82
C CYS A 79 -3.27 -3.40 3.58
N VAL A 80 -3.59 -4.67 3.35
CA VAL A 80 -2.60 -5.73 3.11
C VAL A 80 -2.23 -5.82 1.64
N ASN A 81 -3.09 -5.37 0.74
CA ASN A 81 -2.78 -5.28 -0.68
C ASN A 81 -1.81 -4.11 -0.98
N THR A 82 -0.53 -4.43 -0.92
CA THR A 82 0.57 -3.46 -1.14
C THR A 82 0.55 -2.81 -2.52
N LEU A 83 -0.09 -3.42 -3.52
CA LEU A 83 -0.23 -2.85 -4.86
C LEU A 83 -1.07 -1.56 -4.86
N ARG A 84 -1.87 -1.32 -3.81
CA ARG A 84 -2.69 -0.11 -3.67
C ARG A 84 -1.87 1.14 -3.31
N ALA A 85 -0.66 0.99 -2.77
CA ALA A 85 0.12 2.13 -2.29
C ALA A 85 0.49 3.10 -3.42
N ASN A 86 0.91 2.60 -4.59
CA ASN A 86 1.23 3.44 -5.74
C ASN A 86 -0.02 4.15 -6.25
N GLN A 87 -1.15 3.43 -6.37
CA GLN A 87 -2.42 4.00 -6.80
C GLN A 87 -2.86 5.15 -5.89
N LEU A 88 -2.79 4.96 -4.57
CA LEU A 88 -3.16 6.00 -3.60
C LEU A 88 -2.19 7.17 -3.59
N THR A 89 -0.90 6.91 -3.73
CA THR A 89 0.11 7.98 -3.80
C THR A 89 -0.14 8.85 -5.02
N LYS A 90 -0.37 8.23 -6.18
CA LYS A 90 -0.69 8.95 -7.42
C LYS A 90 -1.93 9.82 -7.25
N GLU A 91 -3.00 9.26 -6.72
CA GLU A 91 -4.24 10.00 -6.44
C GLU A 91 -3.99 11.16 -5.49
N ALA A 92 -3.26 10.95 -4.38
CA ALA A 92 -2.96 12.01 -3.41
C ALA A 92 -2.10 13.14 -4.01
N ILE A 93 -1.20 12.84 -4.95
CA ILE A 93 -0.45 13.86 -5.69
C ILE A 93 -1.39 14.65 -6.61
N GLN A 94 -2.22 13.96 -7.40
CA GLN A 94 -3.14 14.58 -8.35
C GLN A 94 -4.20 15.45 -7.65
N GLU A 95 -4.66 15.04 -6.47
CA GLU A 95 -5.60 15.78 -5.62
C GLU A 95 -4.92 16.87 -4.76
N ASN A 96 -3.61 17.11 -4.93
CA ASN A 96 -2.82 18.06 -4.13
C ASN A 96 -2.92 17.84 -2.61
N ARG A 97 -3.10 16.59 -2.16
CA ARG A 97 -3.17 16.21 -0.74
C ARG A 97 -1.81 16.06 -0.07
N LEU A 98 -0.73 16.20 -0.83
CA LEU A 98 0.65 16.15 -0.37
C LEU A 98 1.31 17.51 -0.58
N PRO A 99 1.21 18.45 0.38
CA PRO A 99 1.73 19.81 0.22
C PRO A 99 3.21 19.88 -0.18
N ALA A 100 4.03 18.94 0.32
CA ALA A 100 5.44 18.82 -0.03
C ALA A 100 5.71 18.49 -1.52
N LEU A 101 4.68 18.04 -2.25
CA LEU A 101 4.71 17.70 -3.68
C LEU A 101 3.87 18.66 -4.53
N ALA A 102 3.32 19.73 -3.94
CA ALA A 102 2.55 20.71 -4.68
C ALA A 102 3.43 21.51 -5.67
N GLY A 103 2.82 22.03 -6.73
CA GLY A 103 3.45 22.90 -7.73
C GLY A 103 4.32 22.16 -8.77
N TYR A 104 4.08 20.87 -8.97
CA TYR A 104 4.53 20.11 -10.13
C TYR A 104 3.35 19.93 -11.10
N ASN A 105 3.58 20.04 -12.42
CA ASN A 105 2.51 19.96 -13.44
C ASN A 105 2.57 18.66 -14.27
N ILE A 106 3.68 17.92 -14.23
CA ILE A 106 3.84 16.64 -14.93
C ILE A 106 4.05 15.54 -13.89
N LEU A 107 3.26 14.47 -13.99
CA LEU A 107 3.43 13.23 -13.22
C LEU A 107 3.63 12.05 -14.18
N LYS A 108 4.76 11.36 -14.04
CA LYS A 108 5.06 10.12 -14.75
C LYS A 108 5.16 8.96 -13.76
N SER A 109 4.72 7.77 -14.17
CA SER A 109 4.77 6.54 -13.36
C SER A 109 5.76 5.54 -13.97
N GLU A 110 6.37 4.68 -13.15
CA GLU A 110 7.25 3.58 -13.60
C GLU A 110 8.39 4.04 -14.52
N VAL A 111 9.03 5.15 -14.17
CA VAL A 111 10.05 5.79 -15.02
C VAL A 111 11.37 5.04 -14.90
N LYS A 112 11.96 4.63 -16.03
CA LYS A 112 13.29 4.05 -16.05
C LYS A 112 14.33 5.12 -15.71
N TYR A 113 15.26 4.82 -14.82
CA TYR A 113 16.32 5.74 -14.43
C TYR A 113 17.64 5.00 -14.17
N GLY A 114 18.75 5.75 -14.22
CA GLY A 114 20.09 5.24 -14.00
C GLY A 114 20.61 4.28 -15.09
N ALA A 115 21.89 3.94 -15.00
CA ALA A 115 22.55 3.03 -15.94
C ALA A 115 22.03 1.58 -15.84
N GLU A 116 21.60 1.18 -14.64
CA GLU A 116 21.09 -0.18 -14.36
C GLU A 116 19.64 -0.41 -14.84
N ARG A 117 19.01 0.58 -15.49
CA ARG A 117 17.61 0.52 -15.95
C ARG A 117 16.61 0.18 -14.84
N SER A 118 16.92 0.58 -13.60
CA SER A 118 15.99 0.53 -12.47
C SER A 118 14.75 1.38 -12.76
N ARG A 119 13.62 1.06 -12.12
CA ARG A 119 12.38 1.84 -12.24
C ARG A 119 12.10 2.56 -10.93
N ILE A 120 11.69 3.82 -11.03
CA ILE A 120 11.17 4.63 -9.93
C ILE A 120 9.65 4.69 -10.02
N ASP A 121 8.95 4.66 -8.89
CA ASP A 121 7.48 4.60 -8.88
C ASP A 121 6.87 5.84 -9.54
N PHE A 122 7.34 7.04 -9.17
CA PHE A 122 6.91 8.29 -9.82
C PHE A 122 8.06 9.28 -10.06
N MET A 123 7.87 10.12 -11.07
CA MET A 123 8.69 11.30 -11.34
C MET A 123 7.78 12.50 -11.56
N LEU A 124 8.01 13.59 -10.81
CA LEU A 124 7.31 14.86 -10.96
C LEU A 124 8.22 15.89 -11.62
N GLN A 125 7.66 16.67 -12.55
CA GLN A 125 8.38 17.74 -13.27
C GLN A 125 7.56 19.03 -13.29
N ALA A 126 8.26 20.16 -13.37
CA ALA A 126 7.68 21.50 -13.52
C ALA A 126 8.71 22.43 -14.16
N ASP A 127 8.25 23.43 -14.90
CA ASP A 127 9.13 24.47 -15.41
C ASP A 127 9.78 25.19 -14.22
N PHE A 128 11.12 25.33 -14.25
CA PHE A 128 11.92 25.95 -13.18
C PHE A 128 12.00 25.19 -11.85
N ARG A 129 11.67 23.89 -11.84
CA ARG A 129 11.89 23.04 -10.66
C ARG A 129 12.75 21.83 -10.98
N PRO A 130 13.56 21.37 -10.02
CA PRO A 130 14.26 20.10 -10.15
C PRO A 130 13.26 18.95 -10.26
N ASP A 131 13.57 17.97 -11.12
CA ASP A 131 12.83 16.72 -11.19
C ASP A 131 12.79 16.07 -9.79
N CYS A 132 11.59 15.63 -9.40
CA CYS A 132 11.36 14.98 -8.12
C CYS A 132 11.05 13.50 -8.33
N TYR A 133 11.96 12.65 -7.90
CA TYR A 133 11.83 11.20 -7.98
C TYR A 133 11.21 10.68 -6.69
N ILE A 134 10.19 9.84 -6.80
CA ILE A 134 9.41 9.33 -5.67
C ILE A 134 9.43 7.82 -5.67
N GLU A 135 9.92 7.25 -4.58
CA GLU A 135 9.80 5.83 -4.28
C GLU A 135 8.75 5.63 -3.18
N VAL A 136 7.82 4.70 -3.41
CA VAL A 136 6.70 4.40 -2.52
C VAL A 136 6.98 3.12 -1.75
N LYS A 137 6.81 3.18 -0.42
CA LYS A 137 6.92 2.02 0.46
C LYS A 137 5.61 1.77 1.18
N SER A 138 5.15 0.51 1.16
CA SER A 138 4.01 0.05 1.97
C SER A 138 4.48 -0.34 3.36
N VAL A 139 3.86 0.20 4.40
CA VAL A 139 4.19 -0.11 5.80
C VAL A 139 2.97 -0.67 6.51
N THR A 140 3.03 -1.98 6.77
CA THR A 140 1.97 -2.76 7.44
C THR A 140 2.35 -3.17 8.86
N LEU A 141 3.64 -3.30 9.17
CA LEU A 141 4.11 -3.62 10.52
C LEU A 141 3.89 -2.42 11.44
N ALA A 142 3.17 -2.64 12.54
CA ALA A 142 2.94 -1.64 13.56
C ALA A 142 3.27 -2.17 14.96
N GLU A 143 3.91 -1.34 15.77
CA GLU A 143 4.02 -1.54 17.21
C GLU A 143 3.46 -0.30 17.90
N LYS A 144 2.36 -0.47 18.65
CA LYS A 144 1.55 0.63 19.19
C LYS A 144 1.16 1.60 18.06
N GLU A 145 1.52 2.88 18.20
CA GLU A 145 1.23 3.97 17.25
C GLU A 145 2.32 4.15 16.17
N ASN A 146 3.36 3.31 16.16
CA ASN A 146 4.49 3.45 15.23
C ASN A 146 4.45 2.38 14.14
N GLY A 147 4.72 2.78 12.90
CA GLY A 147 4.93 1.88 11.77
C GLY A 147 6.40 1.59 11.51
N TYR A 148 6.71 0.42 10.97
CA TYR A 148 8.08 0.00 10.67
C TYR A 148 8.24 -0.65 9.30
N PHE A 149 9.35 -0.34 8.64
CA PHE A 149 9.75 -0.99 7.39
C PHE A 149 11.26 -1.27 7.35
N PRO A 150 11.71 -2.43 6.83
CA PRO A 150 10.93 -3.58 6.38
C PRO A 150 10.43 -4.46 7.55
N ASP A 151 9.45 -5.31 7.29
CA ASP A 151 8.91 -6.32 8.23
C ASP A 151 9.78 -7.60 8.28
N ALA A 152 11.11 -7.47 8.10
CA ALA A 152 12.05 -8.59 8.06
C ALA A 152 13.12 -8.45 9.14
N ILE A 153 13.52 -9.57 9.74
CA ILE A 153 14.33 -9.63 10.98
C ILE A 153 15.78 -9.16 10.77
N HIS A 154 16.28 -9.09 9.53
CA HIS A 154 17.72 -8.99 9.25
C HIS A 154 18.25 -7.58 8.92
N ARG A 155 17.46 -6.50 9.07
CA ARG A 155 17.91 -5.12 8.76
C ARG A 155 17.40 -4.11 9.80
N THR A 156 18.15 -3.01 9.96
CA THR A 156 17.71 -1.82 10.70
C THR A 156 16.36 -1.33 10.14
N ARG A 157 15.34 -1.25 10.99
CA ARG A 157 14.00 -0.79 10.62
C ARG A 157 13.95 0.74 10.62
N ALA A 158 13.39 1.32 9.58
CA ALA A 158 13.00 2.73 9.60
C ALA A 158 11.65 2.84 10.32
N LYS A 159 11.59 3.72 11.33
CA LYS A 159 10.37 4.06 12.07
C LYS A 159 9.62 5.17 11.34
N THR A 160 8.31 5.04 11.17
CA THR A 160 7.43 6.07 10.60
C THR A 160 6.25 6.34 11.54
N SER A 161 5.91 7.62 11.76
CA SER A 161 4.71 8.03 12.50
C SER A 161 3.47 7.98 11.60
N SER A 162 2.28 7.91 12.20
CA SER A 162 1.00 7.80 11.48
C SER A 162 0.83 8.83 10.35
N GLY A 163 0.52 8.37 9.13
CA GLY A 163 0.24 9.23 7.96
C GLY A 163 1.11 8.94 6.73
N ILE A 164 1.03 9.81 5.72
CA ILE A 164 2.00 9.86 4.62
C ILE A 164 3.13 10.78 5.08
N ASP A 165 4.17 10.20 5.67
CA ASP A 165 5.35 10.94 6.13
C ASP A 165 6.42 10.89 5.03
N GLY A 166 6.65 12.03 4.39
CA GLY A 166 7.71 12.20 3.42
C GLY A 166 9.03 12.46 4.15
N ARG A 167 9.83 11.42 4.38
CA ARG A 167 11.19 11.61 4.89
C ARG A 167 12.16 11.84 3.74
N CYS A 168 12.77 13.02 3.73
CA CYS A 168 13.92 13.32 2.89
C CYS A 168 15.15 12.52 3.37
N GLY A 169 15.23 11.25 2.97
CA GLY A 169 16.49 10.52 2.98
C GLY A 169 17.30 10.90 1.74
N GLY A 170 18.17 11.90 1.86
CA GLY A 170 19.14 12.20 0.80
C GLY A 170 20.18 11.10 0.70
N ARG A 171 19.99 10.11 -0.16
CA ARG A 171 21.11 9.35 -0.72
C ARG A 171 21.39 9.87 -2.11
N SER A 172 22.45 10.67 -2.21
CA SER A 172 23.23 10.77 -3.44
C SER A 172 23.64 9.35 -3.81
N SER A 173 23.01 8.78 -4.84
CA SER A 173 23.54 7.59 -5.48
C SER A 173 24.90 7.96 -6.05
N ARG A 174 25.97 7.46 -5.42
CA ARG A 174 27.33 7.58 -5.95
C ARG A 174 27.33 7.02 -7.37
N GLY A 175 27.64 7.87 -8.34
CA GLY A 175 27.87 7.49 -9.73
C GLY A 175 26.75 7.92 -10.69
N GLY A 176 26.77 9.18 -11.11
CA GLY A 176 25.95 9.67 -12.21
C GLY A 176 25.53 11.12 -11.98
N SER A 177 26.13 12.04 -12.73
CA SER A 177 25.84 13.48 -12.70
C SER A 177 24.38 13.79 -13.04
N VAL A 178 23.49 13.82 -12.05
CA VAL A 178 22.18 14.48 -12.15
C VAL A 178 22.29 15.82 -11.42
N ARG A 179 22.77 16.84 -12.12
CA ARG A 179 22.72 18.22 -11.61
C ARG A 179 21.25 18.61 -11.47
N GLY A 180 20.76 18.71 -10.23
CA GLY A 180 19.45 19.26 -9.93
C GLY A 180 18.28 18.28 -9.87
N ALA A 181 18.46 17.02 -9.46
CA ALA A 181 17.33 16.14 -9.11
C ALA A 181 17.23 15.92 -7.60
N ALA A 182 16.02 16.00 -7.05
CA ALA A 182 15.76 15.64 -5.66
C ALA A 182 15.11 14.25 -5.61
N LEU A 183 15.85 13.24 -5.15
CA LEU A 183 15.25 11.96 -4.78
C LEU A 183 14.55 12.11 -3.42
N ARG A 184 13.25 11.80 -3.39
CA ARG A 184 12.44 11.81 -2.17
C ARG A 184 11.83 10.42 -1.95
N HIS A 185 11.99 9.89 -0.75
CA HIS A 185 11.33 8.65 -0.35
C HIS A 185 10.02 8.97 0.36
N TYR A 186 8.91 8.42 -0.12
CA TYR A 186 7.61 8.56 0.53
C TYR A 186 7.18 7.22 1.13
N THR A 187 6.90 7.25 2.43
CA THR A 187 6.47 6.06 3.16
C THR A 187 4.97 6.13 3.38
N PHE A 188 4.24 5.14 2.89
CA PHE A 188 2.80 5.05 3.04
C PHE A 188 2.46 4.10 4.19
N PHE A 189 1.98 4.66 5.30
CA PHE A 189 1.53 3.87 6.43
C PHE A 189 0.09 3.39 6.21
N THR A 190 -0.09 2.08 6.04
CA THR A 190 -1.38 1.51 5.59
C THR A 190 -2.43 1.41 6.69
N ARG A 191 -2.04 1.59 7.97
CA ARG A 191 -2.96 1.49 9.13
C ARG A 191 -3.76 2.77 9.40
N THR A 192 -3.24 3.94 9.04
CA THR A 192 -3.90 5.24 9.31
C THR A 192 -4.35 5.97 8.06
N SER A 193 -3.62 5.82 6.94
CA SER A 193 -3.89 6.55 5.69
C SER A 193 -5.19 6.16 4.98
N TYR A 194 -5.89 5.17 5.51
CA TYR A 194 -7.11 4.62 4.95
C TYR A 194 -8.39 4.94 5.74
N ARG A 195 -8.30 5.57 6.93
CA ARG A 195 -9.47 5.75 7.83
C ARG A 195 -10.72 6.31 7.15
N TYR A 196 -10.58 7.32 6.28
CA TYR A 196 -11.70 7.93 5.56
C TYR A 196 -12.21 7.08 4.37
N LYS A 197 -11.32 6.37 3.66
CA LYS A 197 -11.68 5.60 2.46
C LYS A 197 -12.22 4.20 2.81
N ILE A 198 -11.82 3.64 3.95
CA ILE A 198 -12.31 2.34 4.43
C ILE A 198 -13.75 2.43 4.93
N ARG A 199 -14.12 3.47 5.68
CA ARG A 199 -15.52 3.67 6.09
C ARG A 199 -16.46 3.69 4.89
N ALA A 200 -16.12 4.46 3.85
CA ALA A 200 -16.91 4.55 2.62
C ALA A 200 -16.99 3.23 1.80
N ALA A 201 -16.03 2.30 2.00
CA ALA A 201 -16.02 0.99 1.35
C ALA A 201 -16.82 -0.07 2.13
N ILE A 202 -16.98 0.11 3.44
CA ILE A 202 -17.69 -0.79 4.36
C ILE A 202 -19.17 -0.42 4.49
N GLU A 203 -19.47 0.87 4.59
CA GLU A 203 -20.83 1.40 4.82
C GLU A 203 -21.79 1.13 3.64
N ARG A 204 -21.27 0.76 2.46
CA ARG A 204 -22.08 0.38 1.28
C ARG A 204 -22.21 -1.12 1.02
N GLY A 205 -21.52 -1.96 1.80
CA GLY A 205 -21.58 -3.43 1.67
C GLY A 205 -22.31 -4.12 2.82
N SER A 206 -22.92 -3.33 3.72
CA SER A 206 -23.62 -3.82 4.93
C SER A 206 -25.13 -3.53 4.90
N GLU A 207 -25.69 -3.20 3.74
CA GLU A 207 -27.15 -3.16 3.49
C GLU A 207 -27.64 -4.50 2.91
#